data_AF-A0A7W2NRV2-F1
#
_entry.id   AF-A0A7W2NRV2-F1
#
_cell.length_a   1.000
_cell.length_b   1.000
_cell.length_c   1.000
_cell.angle_alpha   90.00
_cell.angle_beta   90.00
_cell.angle_gamma   90.00
#
_symmetry.space_group_name_H-M   'P 1'
#
loop_
_entity.id
_entity.type
_entity.pdbx_description
1 polymer ?
#
loop_
_entity_poly.entity_id
_entity_poly.type
_entity_poly.pdbx_seq_one_letter_code
_entity_poly.pdbx_strand_id
1 'polypeptide(L)'
;MKISSLVFIFPLFIISCSSTYYDEASFCFASKSEARNVGRFIMDNGFTSRTRFFLDGTTRNIEGLGVVWAGFKPDDSCNVNEFQLKLIYEPKQKSVFNKADVIPAAKLAYKLAIKEYSAL
;
A
#
# COMPACT_ATOMS: atom_id res chain seq x y z
N MET A 1 28.12 -8.61 -55.69
CA MET A 1 27.88 -7.59 -54.65
C MET A 1 26.87 -8.19 -53.67
N LYS A 2 27.21 -8.23 -52.38
CA LYS A 2 26.43 -8.85 -51.28
C LYS A 2 25.25 -7.95 -50.84
N ILE A 3 24.39 -8.54 -50.00
CA ILE A 3 23.40 -7.94 -49.07
C ILE A 3 22.01 -7.80 -49.71
N SER A 4 20.89 -8.19 -49.11
CA SER A 4 20.54 -9.04 -47.96
C SER A 4 19.02 -9.18 -48.00
N SER A 5 18.52 -10.23 -47.35
CA SER A 5 17.14 -10.43 -46.93
C SER A 5 16.44 -9.15 -46.46
N LEU A 6 15.19 -8.94 -46.87
CA LEU A 6 14.26 -8.07 -46.15
C LEU A 6 13.01 -8.86 -45.82
N VAL A 7 13.06 -9.34 -44.57
CA VAL A 7 12.03 -10.08 -43.84
C VAL A 7 10.74 -9.26 -43.79
N PHE A 8 9.65 -9.86 -44.22
CA PHE A 8 8.30 -9.33 -44.08
C PHE A 8 7.90 -9.48 -42.60
N ILE A 9 8.14 -8.44 -41.80
CA ILE A 9 7.78 -8.44 -40.38
C ILE A 9 6.32 -7.97 -40.25
N PHE A 10 5.45 -8.96 -40.02
CA PHE A 10 4.11 -8.80 -39.46
C PHE A 10 4.14 -7.92 -38.21
N PRO A 11 3.37 -6.83 -38.10
CA PRO A 11 3.07 -6.26 -36.79
C PRO A 11 1.95 -7.10 -36.17
N LEU A 12 2.35 -8.10 -35.37
CA LEU A 12 1.47 -8.77 -34.43
C LEU A 12 0.90 -7.75 -33.44
N PHE A 13 -0.44 -7.68 -33.43
CA PHE A 13 -1.26 -7.19 -32.35
C PHE A 13 -0.71 -7.63 -30.99
N ILE A 14 -0.34 -6.67 -30.12
CA ILE A 14 -0.62 -6.77 -28.69
C ILE A 14 -0.78 -5.34 -28.12
N ILE A 15 -1.96 -4.74 -28.31
CA ILE A 15 -2.36 -3.62 -27.45
C ILE A 15 -2.90 -4.26 -26.17
N SER A 16 -2.00 -4.66 -25.27
CA SER A 16 -2.36 -4.96 -23.89
C SER A 16 -2.75 -3.65 -23.21
N CYS A 17 -4.04 -3.32 -23.23
CA CYS A 17 -4.62 -2.47 -22.21
C CYS A 17 -4.62 -3.27 -20.90
N SER A 18 -3.51 -3.22 -20.16
CA SER A 18 -3.57 -3.50 -18.74
C SER A 18 -4.32 -2.32 -18.13
N SER A 19 -5.62 -2.48 -17.93
CA SER A 19 -6.37 -1.64 -17.01
C SER A 19 -5.81 -1.93 -15.63
N THR A 20 -4.74 -1.23 -15.25
CA THR A 20 -4.29 -1.17 -13.86
C THR A 20 -5.44 -0.53 -13.10
N TYR A 21 -6.31 -1.39 -12.56
CA TYR A 21 -7.39 -0.99 -11.69
C TYR A 21 -6.70 -0.56 -10.39
N TYR A 22 -6.37 0.72 -10.30
CA TYR A 22 -5.88 1.32 -9.07
C TYR A 22 -7.08 1.49 -8.14
N ASP A 23 -7.62 0.37 -7.67
CA ASP A 23 -8.49 0.38 -6.51
C ASP A 23 -7.64 0.70 -5.28
N GLU A 24 -8.23 1.43 -4.34
CA GLU A 24 -7.57 2.02 -3.18
C GLU A 24 -6.71 1.05 -2.37
N ALA A 25 -5.44 0.84 -2.76
CA ALA A 25 -4.35 0.21 -1.99
C ALA A 25 -4.79 -0.86 -0.97
N SER A 26 -5.67 -1.78 -1.37
CA SER A 26 -5.95 -2.98 -0.60
C SER A 26 -4.88 -3.97 -0.99
N PHE A 27 -3.72 -3.86 -0.34
CA PHE A 27 -2.68 -4.87 -0.48
C PHE A 27 -3.14 -6.10 0.28
N CYS A 28 -3.55 -7.09 -0.51
CA CYS A 28 -3.99 -8.40 -0.08
C CYS A 28 -2.77 -9.31 -0.07
N PHE A 29 -2.50 -9.96 1.08
CA PHE A 29 -1.36 -10.86 1.26
C PHE A 29 -1.81 -12.32 1.21
N ALA A 30 -0.97 -13.22 0.73
CA ALA A 30 -1.31 -14.64 0.56
C ALA A 30 -1.39 -15.38 1.91
N SER A 31 -0.80 -14.81 2.97
CA SER A 31 -0.87 -15.40 4.31
C SER A 31 -0.91 -14.36 5.42
N LYS A 32 -1.42 -14.76 6.59
CA LYS A 32 -1.33 -13.98 7.82
C LYS A 32 0.11 -13.65 8.22
N SER A 33 1.04 -14.59 7.97
CA SER A 33 2.47 -14.40 8.30
C SER A 33 3.06 -13.29 7.45
N GLU A 34 2.77 -13.30 6.15
CA GLU A 34 3.19 -12.27 5.21
C GLU A 34 2.60 -10.90 5.57
N ALA A 35 1.27 -10.82 5.77
CA ALA A 35 0.62 -9.58 6.22
C ALA A 35 1.25 -9.04 7.50
N ARG A 36 1.57 -9.91 8.47
CA ARG A 36 2.23 -9.52 9.72
C ARG A 36 3.65 -9.00 9.49
N ASN A 37 4.43 -9.66 8.63
CA ASN A 37 5.80 -9.24 8.34
C ASN A 37 5.82 -7.89 7.64
N VAL A 38 4.94 -7.69 6.66
CA VAL A 38 4.78 -6.40 5.97
C VAL A 38 4.25 -5.32 6.91
N GLY A 39 3.25 -5.63 7.73
CA GLY A 39 2.75 -4.70 8.75
C GLY A 39 3.83 -4.28 9.74
N ARG A 40 4.67 -5.22 10.19
CA ARG A 40 5.84 -4.92 11.03
C ARG A 40 6.83 -4.01 10.29
N PHE A 41 7.20 -4.38 9.05
CA PHE A 41 8.11 -3.56 8.24
C PHE A 41 7.60 -2.11 8.13
N ILE A 42 6.32 -1.90 7.86
CA ILE A 42 5.72 -0.58 7.75
C ILE A 42 5.85 0.20 9.07
N MET A 43 5.49 -0.43 10.19
CA MET A 43 5.57 0.22 11.50
C MET A 43 7.02 0.56 11.89
N ASP A 44 7.95 -0.37 11.66
CA ASP A 44 9.38 -0.21 11.98
C ASP A 44 10.05 0.84 11.07
N ASN A 45 9.53 1.07 9.86
CA ASN A 45 10.00 2.10 8.93
C ASN A 45 9.37 3.49 9.16
N GLY A 46 8.90 3.77 10.38
CA GLY A 46 8.47 5.11 10.78
C GLY A 46 7.14 5.55 10.16
N PHE A 47 6.23 4.61 9.91
CA PHE A 47 4.91 4.90 9.35
C PHE A 47 4.17 6.06 10.05
N THR A 48 4.14 6.06 11.39
CA THR A 48 3.37 7.05 12.15
C THR A 48 4.03 8.43 12.14
N SER A 49 5.36 8.52 12.18
CA SER A 49 6.11 9.78 12.06
C SER A 49 6.07 10.34 10.65
N ARG A 50 6.17 9.50 9.61
CA ARG A 50 6.00 9.90 8.20
C ARG A 50 4.58 10.42 7.94
N THR A 51 3.57 9.77 8.53
CA THR A 51 2.18 10.27 8.46
C THR A 51 2.07 11.66 9.06
N ARG A 52 2.71 11.90 10.21
CA ARG A 52 2.71 13.23 10.85
C ARG A 52 3.39 14.28 9.98
N PHE A 53 4.49 13.92 9.32
CA PHE A 53 5.19 14.83 8.42
C PHE A 53 4.25 15.34 7.31
N PHE A 54 3.36 14.51 6.79
CA PHE A 54 2.35 14.93 5.80
C PHE A 54 1.23 15.81 6.37
N LEU A 55 1.03 15.84 7.69
CA LEU A 55 0.02 16.67 8.35
C LEU A 55 0.57 18.03 8.76
N ASP A 56 1.70 18.04 9.47
CA ASP A 56 2.23 19.25 10.12
C ASP A 56 3.74 19.47 9.88
N GLY A 57 4.39 18.65 9.05
CA GLY A 57 5.82 18.75 8.77
C GLY A 57 6.75 18.26 9.89
N THR A 58 6.21 17.74 11.00
CA THR A 58 7.01 17.21 12.11
C THR A 58 7.10 15.68 12.09
N THR A 59 8.05 15.12 12.83
CA THR A 59 8.36 13.67 12.83
C THR A 59 7.99 12.96 14.13
N ARG A 60 7.17 13.58 14.98
CA ARG A 60 6.65 12.92 16.18
C ARG A 60 5.67 11.82 15.78
N ASN A 61 5.57 10.76 16.58
CA ASN A 61 4.56 9.73 16.32
C ASN A 61 3.15 10.28 16.56
N ILE A 62 2.18 9.75 15.81
CA ILE A 62 0.76 9.97 16.03
C ILE A 62 0.24 8.85 16.93
N GLU A 63 -0.18 9.20 18.14
CA GLU A 63 -0.79 8.23 19.05
C GLU A 63 -2.12 7.71 18.51
N GLY A 64 -2.34 6.40 18.66
CA GLY A 64 -3.56 5.74 18.18
C GLY A 64 -3.58 5.46 16.67
N LEU A 65 -2.58 5.90 15.90
CA LEU A 65 -2.40 5.51 14.50
C LEU A 65 -1.63 4.19 14.41
N GLY A 66 -2.12 3.27 13.58
CA GLY A 66 -1.43 2.01 13.34
C GLY A 66 -1.95 1.27 12.11
N VAL A 67 -1.29 0.15 11.85
CA VAL A 67 -1.69 -0.82 10.81
C VAL A 67 -2.09 -2.11 11.53
N VAL A 68 -3.30 -2.59 11.26
CA VAL A 68 -3.82 -3.84 11.83
C VAL A 68 -4.25 -4.78 10.73
N TRP A 69 -4.25 -6.07 11.02
CA TRP A 69 -4.91 -7.04 10.17
C TRP A 69 -6.43 -6.89 10.31
N ALA A 70 -7.15 -6.76 9.20
CA ALA A 70 -8.59 -6.96 9.18
C ALA A 70 -8.85 -8.42 9.59
N GLY A 71 -9.53 -8.69 10.70
CA GLY A 71 -9.73 -10.06 11.19
C GLY A 71 -10.31 -11.06 10.17
N PHE A 72 -10.61 -12.29 10.60
CA PHE A 72 -11.05 -13.43 9.76
C PHE A 72 -12.29 -13.21 8.87
N LYS A 73 -12.96 -12.05 8.91
CA LYS A 73 -14.03 -11.74 7.96
C LYS A 73 -13.40 -11.21 6.68
N PRO A 74 -13.60 -11.89 5.53
CA PRO A 74 -13.32 -11.30 4.23
C PRO A 74 -14.02 -9.94 4.19
N ASP A 75 -13.23 -8.90 4.06
CA ASP A 75 -13.72 -7.63 3.53
C ASP A 75 -13.87 -7.86 2.02
N ASP A 76 -14.91 -7.32 1.39
CA ASP A 76 -15.22 -7.52 -0.03
C ASP A 76 -14.09 -7.03 -0.97
N SER A 77 -13.02 -6.46 -0.42
CA SER A 77 -11.83 -5.94 -1.10
C SER A 77 -10.72 -6.97 -1.35
N CYS A 78 -10.69 -8.13 -0.69
CA CYS A 78 -9.70 -9.19 -0.91
C CYS A 78 -10.38 -10.56 -1.14
N ASN A 79 -9.70 -11.49 -1.83
CA ASN A 79 -10.23 -12.83 -1.99
C ASN A 79 -10.39 -13.55 -0.64
N VAL A 80 -11.26 -14.57 -0.58
CA VAL A 80 -11.62 -15.31 0.66
C VAL A 80 -10.42 -15.90 1.42
N ASN A 81 -9.25 -16.04 0.79
CA ASN A 81 -8.03 -16.57 1.38
C ASN A 81 -6.88 -15.55 1.48
N GLU A 82 -7.17 -14.28 1.25
CA GLU A 82 -6.20 -13.20 1.31
C GLU A 82 -6.36 -12.37 2.59
N PHE A 83 -5.27 -11.77 3.02
CA PHE A 83 -5.17 -11.06 4.29
C PHE A 83 -4.92 -9.59 4.02
N GLN A 84 -5.84 -8.72 4.43
CA GLN A 84 -5.70 -7.27 4.24
C GLN A 84 -5.09 -6.59 5.48
N LEU A 85 -4.20 -5.62 5.25
CA LEU A 85 -3.81 -4.65 6.26
C LEU A 85 -4.72 -3.42 6.19
N LYS A 86 -5.26 -3.02 7.34
CA LYS A 86 -6.13 -1.86 7.53
C LYS A 86 -5.41 -0.78 8.34
N LEU A 87 -5.63 0.46 7.94
CA LEU A 87 -5.21 1.63 8.70
C LEU A 87 -6.24 1.91 9.78
N ILE A 88 -5.77 2.06 11.02
CA ILE A 88 -6.60 2.44 12.15
C ILE A 88 -6.14 3.76 12.74
N TYR A 89 -7.10 4.52 13.25
CA TYR A 89 -6.83 5.72 14.00
C TYR A 89 -7.80 5.84 15.16
N GLU A 90 -7.33 5.48 16.35
CA GLU A 90 -8.09 5.40 17.59
C GLU A 90 -7.27 6.03 18.74
N PRO A 91 -7.19 7.38 18.81
CA PRO A 91 -6.47 8.05 19.87
C PRO A 91 -7.16 7.84 21.23
N LYS A 92 -6.39 7.52 22.27
CA LYS A 92 -6.91 7.28 23.64
C LYS A 92 -7.30 8.55 24.39
N GLN A 93 -6.83 9.72 23.93
CA GLN A 93 -7.06 11.02 24.53
C GLN A 93 -7.51 12.02 23.46
N LYS A 94 -7.85 13.26 23.88
CA LYS A 94 -8.17 14.34 22.94
C LYS A 94 -7.01 14.52 21.96
N SER A 95 -7.27 14.20 20.70
CA SER A 95 -6.27 14.28 19.66
C SER A 95 -6.10 15.71 19.15
N VAL A 96 -4.88 16.02 18.71
CA VAL A 96 -4.54 17.22 17.95
C VAL A 96 -5.10 17.15 16.51
N PHE A 97 -5.26 15.94 15.96
CA PHE A 97 -5.70 15.71 14.59
C PHE A 97 -7.04 14.99 14.53
N ASN A 98 -7.86 15.36 13.55
CA ASN A 98 -9.10 14.65 13.26
C ASN A 98 -8.83 13.44 12.38
N LYS A 99 -9.69 12.41 12.51
CA LYS A 99 -9.60 11.20 11.69
C LYS A 99 -9.67 11.48 10.18
N ALA A 100 -10.45 12.48 9.78
CA ALA A 100 -10.57 12.92 8.39
C ALA A 100 -9.25 13.40 7.78
N ASP A 101 -8.32 13.92 8.60
CA ASP A 101 -7.02 14.39 8.14
C ASP A 101 -5.97 13.26 8.22
N VAL A 102 -5.99 12.51 9.33
CA VAL A 102 -5.00 11.44 9.60
C VAL A 102 -5.09 10.30 8.59
N ILE A 103 -6.29 9.84 8.24
CA ILE A 103 -6.45 8.66 7.38
C ILE A 103 -5.91 8.89 5.96
N PRO A 104 -6.20 10.01 5.27
CA PRO A 104 -5.57 10.32 3.98
C PRO A 104 -4.04 10.40 4.04
N ALA A 105 -3.47 11.07 5.05
CA ALA A 105 -2.03 11.15 5.23
C ALA A 105 -1.41 9.76 5.50
N ALA A 106 -2.09 8.95 6.30
CA ALA A 106 -1.70 7.57 6.59
C ALA A 106 -1.72 6.71 5.32
N LYS A 107 -2.73 6.87 4.45
CA LYS A 107 -2.78 6.18 3.15
C LYS A 107 -1.54 6.50 2.29
N LEU A 108 -1.07 7.74 2.30
CA LEU A 108 0.16 8.13 1.57
C LEU A 108 1.41 7.46 2.16
N ALA A 109 1.61 7.56 3.48
CA ALA A 109 2.74 6.93 4.16
C ALA A 109 2.77 5.40 3.98
N TYR A 110 1.59 4.78 4.04
CA TYR A 110 1.40 3.35 3.81
C TYR A 110 1.79 2.94 2.38
N LYS A 111 1.29 3.65 1.36
CA LYS A 111 1.64 3.38 -0.05
C LYS A 111 3.15 3.51 -0.30
N LEU A 112 3.80 4.50 0.29
CA LEU A 112 5.24 4.67 0.19
C LEU A 112 6.00 3.49 0.81
N ALA A 113 5.59 3.07 2.03
CA ALA A 113 6.22 1.94 2.70
C ALA A 113 6.04 0.62 1.93
N ILE A 114 4.87 0.39 1.32
CA ILE A 114 4.65 -0.79 0.48
C ILE A 114 5.53 -0.75 -0.78
N LYS A 115 5.67 0.42 -1.41
CA LYS A 115 6.56 0.59 -2.57
C LYS A 115 8.02 0.31 -2.20
N GLU A 116 8.47 0.78 -1.04
CA GLU A 116 9.81 0.49 -0.51
C GLU A 116 10.01 -1.00 -0.23
N TYR A 117 9.03 -1.66 0.39
CA TYR A 117 9.08 -3.10 0.64
C TYR A 117 9.17 -3.92 -0.65
N SER A 118 8.41 -3.53 -1.68
CA SER A 118 8.38 -4.22 -2.97
C SER A 118 9.65 -4.05 -3.80
N ALA A 119 10.55 -3.14 -3.40
CA ALA A 119 11.82 -2.88 -4.06
C ALA A 119 13.00 -3.65 -3.41
N LEU A 120 12.74 -4.42 -2.34
CA LEU A 120 13.69 -5.31 -1.67
C LEU A 120 13.73 -6.68 -2.36
#